data_AF-A0A7V3G0Q7-F1
#
_entry.id   AF-A0A7V3G0Q7-F1
#
_cell.length_a   1.000
_cell.length_b   1.000
_cell.length_c   1.000
_cell.angle_alpha   90.00
_cell.angle_beta   90.00
_cell.angle_gamma   90.00
#
_symmetry.space_group_name_H-M   'P 1'
#
loop_
_entity.id
_entity.type
_entity.pdbx_description
1 polymer ?
#
loop_
_entity_poly.entity_id
_entity_poly.type
_entity_poly.pdbx_seq_one_letter_code
_entity_poly.pdbx_strand_id
1 'polypeptide(L)'
;DLVGYGPNPIECIDRARGWKLVLTGNHDQAALFDPVGWSPAAERAIYWVRDLLERGPGSSAAREERFEFLGTMPRKYLEGDTLFVHGSPRNPINEYVFPEDIYNPRKMERLFSLVPGRCFQGHTHVPGVFLEEGGDSYQFLSPEEIDHTWTFDGRKTMVNVGSVGQPRDANWRACYVLWDGNTIRFRRVEYDVETTVQKIHAIPELDNFLGDRLREGR
;
A
#
# COMPACT_ATOMS: atom_id res chain seq x y z
N ASP A 1 3.90 0.82 3.10
CA ASP A 1 3.79 -0.37 3.97
C ASP A 1 4.60 -1.53 3.44
N LEU A 2 5.92 -1.47 3.60
CA LEU A 2 6.83 -2.60 3.41
C LEU A 2 6.73 -3.61 4.56
N VAL A 3 6.46 -3.11 5.77
CA VAL A 3 6.37 -3.89 7.00
C VAL A 3 4.98 -3.82 7.62
N GLY A 4 4.75 -4.57 8.71
CA GLY A 4 3.52 -4.59 9.47
C GLY A 4 3.06 -6.01 9.74
N TYR A 5 2.13 -6.51 8.94
CA TYR A 5 1.43 -7.77 9.21
C TYR A 5 2.17 -9.04 8.75
N GLY A 6 3.12 -8.92 7.81
CA GLY A 6 3.79 -10.06 7.20
C GLY A 6 4.98 -10.58 8.01
N PRO A 7 5.38 -11.85 7.82
CA PRO A 7 6.38 -12.51 8.67
C PRO A 7 7.84 -12.23 8.26
N ASN A 8 8.08 -11.51 7.16
CA ASN A 8 9.41 -11.27 6.60
C ASN A 8 9.72 -9.76 6.41
N PRO A 9 9.61 -8.92 7.47
CA PRO A 9 9.80 -7.49 7.34
C PRO A 9 11.23 -7.11 6.93
N ILE A 10 12.23 -7.83 7.44
CA ILE A 10 13.65 -7.55 7.17
C ILE A 10 13.98 -7.79 5.70
N GLU A 11 13.54 -8.91 5.14
CA GLU A 11 13.78 -9.26 3.74
C GLU A 11 13.02 -8.34 2.77
N CYS A 12 11.84 -7.87 3.17
CA CYS A 12 11.09 -6.85 2.42
C CYS A 12 11.86 -5.52 2.38
N ILE A 13 12.37 -5.06 3.53
CA ILE A 13 13.18 -3.84 3.61
C ILE A 13 14.45 -3.98 2.78
N ASP A 14 15.23 -5.05 3.00
CA ASP A 14 16.52 -5.24 2.32
C ASP A 14 16.35 -5.31 0.79
N ARG A 15 15.24 -5.86 0.30
CA ARG A 15 14.91 -5.86 -1.13
C ARG A 15 14.50 -4.47 -1.63
N ALA A 16 13.67 -3.75 -0.87
CA ALA A 16 13.14 -2.44 -1.26
C ALA A 16 14.23 -1.36 -1.29
N ARG A 17 15.28 -1.49 -0.48
CA ARG A 17 16.46 -0.59 -0.48
C ARG A 17 17.13 -0.44 -1.85
N GLY A 18 17.00 -1.44 -2.72
CA GLY A 18 17.54 -1.39 -4.09
C GLY A 18 16.64 -0.69 -5.12
N TRP A 19 15.45 -0.22 -4.73
CA TRP A 19 14.50 0.41 -5.66
C TRP A 19 14.74 1.90 -5.83
N LYS A 20 14.42 2.43 -7.03
CA LYS A 20 14.59 3.86 -7.37
C LYS A 20 13.80 4.78 -6.43
N LEU A 21 12.62 4.33 -6.00
CA LEU A 21 11.72 5.10 -5.15
C LEU A 21 10.94 4.15 -4.25
N VAL A 22 10.90 4.48 -2.97
CA VAL A 22 10.06 3.81 -1.98
C VAL A 22 9.42 4.89 -1.11
N LEU A 23 8.10 4.89 -1.03
CA LEU A 23 7.36 5.84 -0.21
C LEU A 23 7.07 5.24 1.16
N THR A 24 7.11 6.07 2.20
CA THR A 24 6.68 5.66 3.54
C THR A 24 5.17 5.49 3.59
N GLY A 25 4.71 4.34 4.10
CA GLY A 25 3.34 4.16 4.51
C GLY A 25 3.16 4.26 6.03
N ASN A 26 1.92 4.12 6.49
CA ASN A 26 1.59 4.26 7.91
C ASN A 26 2.24 3.16 8.76
N HIS A 27 2.40 1.94 8.25
CA HIS A 27 3.10 0.87 8.96
C HIS A 27 4.61 1.13 9.02
N ASP A 28 5.20 1.62 7.94
CA ASP A 28 6.63 1.94 7.92
C ASP A 28 6.95 3.08 8.90
N GLN A 29 6.07 4.09 8.94
CA GLN A 29 6.15 5.17 9.92
C GLN A 29 5.96 4.64 11.35
N ALA A 30 5.01 3.74 11.59
CA ALA A 30 4.75 3.16 12.91
C ALA A 30 5.87 2.22 13.41
N ALA A 31 6.70 1.69 12.51
CA ALA A 31 7.91 0.98 12.92
C ALA A 31 8.90 1.92 13.65
N LEU A 32 8.92 3.20 13.27
CA LEU A 32 9.81 4.24 13.83
C LEU A 32 9.17 5.07 14.95
N PHE A 33 7.84 5.21 14.95
CA PHE A 33 7.09 6.05 15.89
C PHE A 33 5.87 5.30 16.45
N ASP A 34 5.32 5.71 17.58
CA ASP A 34 4.27 4.91 18.23
C ASP A 34 2.92 4.88 17.45
N PRO A 35 2.26 3.71 17.34
CA PRO A 35 1.04 3.49 16.58
C PRO A 35 -0.23 3.95 17.32
N VAL A 36 -0.33 5.25 17.62
CA VAL A 36 -1.45 5.79 18.41
C VAL A 36 -2.80 5.55 17.72
N GLY A 37 -3.73 4.92 18.44
CA GLY A 37 -5.11 4.69 17.98
C GLY A 37 -5.30 3.48 17.07
N TRP A 38 -4.31 2.60 16.98
CA TRP A 38 -4.38 1.38 16.16
C TRP A 38 -5.12 0.25 16.88
N SER A 39 -5.56 -0.75 16.12
CA SER A 39 -6.13 -1.96 16.73
C SER A 39 -5.05 -2.72 17.52
N PRO A 40 -5.39 -3.42 18.60
CA PRO A 40 -4.40 -4.17 19.39
C PRO A 40 -3.58 -5.16 18.55
N ALA A 41 -4.19 -5.80 17.55
CA ALA A 41 -3.48 -6.72 16.65
C ALA A 41 -2.45 -5.99 15.77
N ALA A 42 -2.77 -4.80 15.26
CA ALA A 42 -1.85 -4.03 14.43
C ALA A 42 -0.72 -3.39 15.26
N GLU A 43 -1.04 -2.95 16.48
CA GLU A 43 -0.06 -2.45 17.44
C GLU A 43 0.95 -3.53 17.85
N ARG A 44 0.48 -4.74 18.21
CA ARG A 44 1.39 -5.86 18.54
C ARG A 44 2.30 -6.21 17.37
N ALA A 45 1.75 -6.29 16.16
CA ALA A 45 2.52 -6.62 14.96
C ALA A 45 3.63 -5.59 14.71
N ILE A 46 3.36 -4.29 14.88
CA ILE A 46 4.38 -3.28 14.62
C ILE A 46 5.45 -3.19 15.71
N TYR A 47 5.10 -3.44 16.99
CA TYR A 47 6.12 -3.56 18.03
C TYR A 47 7.03 -4.78 17.81
N TRP A 48 6.50 -5.90 17.32
CA TRP A 48 7.31 -7.04 16.92
C TRP A 48 8.26 -6.69 15.77
N VAL A 49 7.79 -5.97 14.74
CA VAL A 49 8.65 -5.46 13.66
C VAL A 49 9.76 -4.56 14.22
N ARG A 50 9.44 -3.68 15.19
CA ARG A 50 10.42 -2.80 15.82
C ARG A 50 11.50 -3.60 16.56
N ASP A 51 11.12 -4.62 17.32
CA ASP A 51 12.09 -5.50 17.99
C ASP A 51 13.00 -6.22 16.99
N LEU A 52 12.46 -6.69 15.84
CA LEU A 52 13.28 -7.24 14.77
C LEU A 52 14.26 -6.23 14.15
N LEU A 53 13.85 -4.97 13.99
CA LEU A 53 14.75 -3.93 13.48
C LEU A 53 15.88 -3.64 14.47
N GLU A 54 15.58 -3.61 15.78
CA GLU A 54 16.54 -3.30 16.83
C GLU A 54 17.47 -4.48 17.17
N ARG A 55 16.92 -5.70 17.21
CA ARG A 55 17.57 -6.89 17.81
C ARG A 55 17.56 -8.12 16.93
N GLY A 56 16.89 -8.05 15.78
CA GLY A 56 16.80 -9.13 14.82
C GLY A 56 18.10 -9.35 14.04
N PRO A 57 18.03 -10.12 12.94
CA PRO A 57 19.21 -10.65 12.25
C PRO A 57 20.05 -9.55 11.58
N GLY A 58 21.37 -9.70 11.63
CA GLY A 58 22.34 -8.83 10.97
C GLY A 58 23.33 -8.15 11.93
N SER A 59 24.33 -7.47 11.37
CA SER A 59 25.25 -6.66 12.15
C SER A 59 24.56 -5.41 12.72
N SER A 60 25.17 -4.72 13.67
CA SER A 60 24.67 -3.41 14.13
C SER A 60 24.56 -2.40 12.98
N ALA A 61 25.55 -2.37 12.09
CA ALA A 61 25.52 -1.52 10.89
C ALA A 61 24.34 -1.86 9.97
N ALA A 62 24.07 -3.15 9.71
CA ALA A 62 22.93 -3.53 8.87
C ALA A 62 21.58 -3.12 9.48
N ARG A 63 21.45 -3.18 10.80
CA ARG A 63 20.24 -2.72 11.51
C ARG A 63 20.10 -1.20 11.42
N GLU A 64 21.18 -0.46 11.65
CA GLU A 64 21.21 1.00 11.52
C GLU A 64 20.84 1.45 10.11
N GLU A 65 21.39 0.81 9.07
CA GLU A 65 21.06 1.10 7.68
C GLU A 65 19.57 0.87 7.36
N ARG A 66 18.91 -0.12 7.98
CA ARG A 66 17.47 -0.36 7.80
C ARG A 66 16.64 0.74 8.47
N PHE A 67 17.03 1.17 9.67
CA PHE A 67 16.41 2.31 10.35
C PHE A 67 16.55 3.60 9.55
N GLU A 68 17.76 3.88 9.06
CA GLU A 68 18.04 5.06 8.22
C GLU A 68 17.21 5.01 6.93
N PHE A 69 17.15 3.85 6.27
CA PHE A 69 16.34 3.68 5.07
C PHE A 69 14.86 4.00 5.34
N LEU A 70 14.26 3.40 6.39
CA LEU A 70 12.86 3.69 6.72
C LEU A 70 12.63 5.17 7.06
N GLY A 71 13.60 5.81 7.74
CA GLY A 71 13.53 7.21 8.16
C GLY A 71 13.70 8.23 7.02
N THR A 72 14.28 7.81 5.89
CA THR A 72 14.57 8.68 4.74
C THR A 72 13.54 8.57 3.61
N MET A 73 12.64 7.58 3.66
CA MET A 73 11.59 7.41 2.64
C MET A 73 10.66 8.64 2.55
N PRO A 74 10.48 9.24 1.37
CA PRO A 74 9.59 10.38 1.21
C PRO A 74 8.12 9.97 1.42
N ARG A 75 7.31 10.93 1.88
CA ARG A 75 5.86 10.76 2.08
C ARG A 75 5.05 10.84 0.80
N LYS A 76 5.59 11.57 -0.19
CA LYS A 76 5.02 11.74 -1.52
C LYS A 76 6.15 11.98 -2.51
N TYR A 77 5.90 11.67 -3.77
CA TYR A 77 6.82 11.96 -4.87
C TYR A 77 6.05 12.48 -6.07
N LEU A 78 6.57 13.49 -6.75
CA LEU A 78 5.96 14.07 -7.94
C LEU A 78 6.95 13.95 -9.09
N GLU A 79 6.55 13.25 -10.15
CA GLU A 79 7.31 13.13 -11.40
C GLU A 79 6.45 13.69 -12.54
N GLY A 80 6.79 14.88 -13.04
CA GLY A 80 5.95 15.59 -14.00
C GLY A 80 4.57 15.92 -13.43
N ASP A 81 3.52 15.38 -14.06
CA ASP A 81 2.11 15.51 -13.65
C ASP A 81 1.59 14.32 -12.82
N THR A 82 2.49 13.40 -12.46
CA THR A 82 2.15 12.14 -11.78
C THR A 82 2.59 12.17 -10.32
N LEU A 83 1.61 12.14 -9.41
CA LEU A 83 1.80 12.12 -7.97
C LEU A 83 1.78 10.68 -7.44
N PHE A 84 2.72 10.34 -6.56
CA PHE A 84 2.77 9.06 -5.85
C PHE A 84 2.61 9.32 -4.35
N VAL A 85 1.70 8.58 -3.72
CA VAL A 85 1.41 8.62 -2.27
C VAL A 85 1.07 7.22 -1.76
N HIS A 86 1.11 7.00 -0.45
CA HIS A 86 0.59 5.77 0.15
C HIS A 86 -0.93 5.85 0.36
N GLY A 87 -1.39 6.89 1.05
CA GLY A 87 -2.80 7.16 1.39
C GLY A 87 -3.55 7.92 0.31
N SER A 88 -3.56 9.26 0.38
CA SER A 88 -4.28 10.13 -0.58
C SER A 88 -3.46 11.38 -0.96
N PRO A 89 -3.82 12.10 -2.04
CA PRO A 89 -3.20 13.40 -2.37
C PRO A 89 -3.25 14.44 -1.25
N ARG A 90 -4.28 14.37 -0.39
CA ARG A 90 -4.50 15.31 0.73
C ARG A 90 -3.74 14.91 1.98
N ASN A 91 -3.73 13.62 2.30
CA ASN A 91 -3.00 13.04 3.41
C ASN A 91 -2.21 11.82 2.89
N PRO A 92 -0.95 12.04 2.48
CA PRO A 92 -0.17 11.04 1.76
C PRO A 92 0.10 9.72 2.49
N ILE A 93 -0.17 9.64 3.79
CA ILE A 93 0.13 8.46 4.62
C ILE A 93 -1.15 7.78 5.12
N ASN A 94 -2.09 8.51 5.73
CA ASN A 94 -3.10 7.88 6.59
C ASN A 94 -4.53 7.92 6.07
N GLU A 95 -4.80 8.65 4.98
CA GLU A 95 -6.16 8.73 4.45
C GLU A 95 -6.46 7.58 3.50
N TYR A 96 -7.49 6.80 3.83
CA TYR A 96 -8.08 5.82 2.92
C TYR A 96 -8.96 6.50 1.88
N VAL A 97 -8.90 5.98 0.65
CA VAL A 97 -9.79 6.33 -0.46
C VAL A 97 -10.40 5.03 -0.99
N PHE A 98 -11.55 4.65 -0.44
CA PHE A 98 -12.28 3.43 -0.78
C PHE A 98 -13.14 3.62 -2.04
N PRO A 99 -13.50 2.54 -2.75
CA PRO A 99 -14.41 2.63 -3.90
C PRO A 99 -15.70 3.41 -3.61
N GLU A 100 -16.29 3.24 -2.43
CA GLU A 100 -17.55 3.87 -2.03
C GLU A 100 -17.42 5.38 -1.81
N ASP A 101 -16.20 5.92 -1.72
CA ASP A 101 -15.99 7.36 -1.58
C ASP A 101 -16.45 8.15 -2.81
N ILE A 102 -16.68 7.50 -3.97
CA ILE A 102 -17.27 8.15 -5.14
C ILE A 102 -18.66 8.75 -4.85
N TYR A 103 -19.38 8.23 -3.84
CA TYR A 103 -20.66 8.77 -3.39
C TYR A 103 -20.51 9.96 -2.42
N ASN A 104 -19.28 10.36 -2.11
CA ASN A 104 -18.95 11.52 -1.29
C ASN A 104 -18.30 12.62 -2.14
N PRO A 105 -19.08 13.42 -2.89
CA PRO A 105 -18.55 14.38 -3.86
C PRO A 105 -17.62 15.40 -3.22
N ARG A 106 -17.92 15.85 -2.00
CA ARG A 106 -17.05 16.79 -1.25
C ARG A 106 -15.68 16.23 -0.94
N LYS A 107 -15.57 14.92 -0.66
CA LYS A 107 -14.27 14.28 -0.45
C LYS A 107 -13.53 14.18 -1.78
N MET A 108 -14.19 13.66 -2.81
CA MET A 108 -13.58 13.43 -4.12
C MET A 108 -13.13 14.73 -4.79
N GLU A 109 -13.93 15.80 -4.77
CA GLU A 109 -13.56 17.13 -5.26
C GLU A 109 -12.25 17.63 -4.63
N ARG A 110 -12.14 17.51 -3.30
CA ARG A 110 -10.93 17.90 -2.57
C ARG A 110 -9.73 17.05 -2.96
N LEU A 111 -9.91 15.76 -3.19
CA LEU A 111 -8.82 14.88 -3.62
C LEU A 111 -8.38 15.21 -5.05
N PHE A 112 -9.31 15.27 -6.01
CA PHE A 112 -9.04 15.56 -7.42
C PHE A 112 -8.49 16.97 -7.66
N SER A 113 -8.87 17.97 -6.85
CA SER A 113 -8.26 19.31 -6.93
C SER A 113 -6.75 19.31 -6.63
N LEU A 114 -6.25 18.32 -5.88
CA LEU A 114 -4.84 18.14 -5.55
C LEU A 114 -4.09 17.21 -6.50
N VAL A 115 -4.80 16.55 -7.42
CA VAL A 115 -4.20 15.69 -8.46
C VAL A 115 -3.74 16.57 -9.63
N PRO A 116 -2.45 16.60 -9.98
CA PRO A 116 -1.96 17.41 -11.10
C PRO A 116 -2.49 16.91 -12.44
N GLY A 117 -2.30 15.62 -12.72
CA GLY A 117 -2.93 14.90 -13.81
C GLY A 117 -3.22 13.45 -13.40
N ARG A 118 -2.25 12.79 -12.76
CA ARG A 118 -2.37 11.40 -12.33
C ARG A 118 -1.94 11.27 -10.87
N CYS A 119 -2.55 10.34 -10.14
CA CYS A 119 -2.08 9.97 -8.82
C CYS A 119 -2.10 8.45 -8.62
N PHE A 120 -0.95 7.86 -8.26
CA PHE A 120 -0.87 6.48 -7.79
C PHE A 120 -0.89 6.44 -6.27
N GLN A 121 -1.77 5.60 -5.73
CA GLN A 121 -1.97 5.42 -4.30
C GLN A 121 -2.16 3.94 -3.94
N GLY A 122 -2.17 3.63 -2.64
CA GLY A 122 -2.36 2.28 -2.11
C GLY A 122 -3.26 2.29 -0.88
N HIS A 123 -2.73 1.80 0.23
CA HIS A 123 -3.31 1.81 1.58
C HIS A 123 -4.61 1.01 1.80
N THR A 124 -5.62 1.13 0.94
CA THR A 124 -6.87 0.34 1.07
C THR A 124 -6.68 -1.13 0.73
N HIS A 125 -5.67 -1.44 -0.09
CA HIS A 125 -5.41 -2.76 -0.67
C HIS A 125 -6.49 -3.25 -1.65
N VAL A 126 -7.30 -2.32 -2.17
CA VAL A 126 -8.36 -2.58 -3.15
C VAL A 126 -7.98 -1.86 -4.45
N PRO A 127 -7.55 -2.59 -5.50
CA PRO A 127 -7.10 -2.00 -6.75
C PRO A 127 -8.26 -1.43 -7.56
N GLY A 128 -7.96 -0.40 -8.34
CA GLY A 128 -8.92 0.18 -9.28
C GLY A 128 -8.57 1.61 -9.67
N VAL A 129 -9.45 2.21 -10.46
CA VAL A 129 -9.26 3.53 -11.06
C VAL A 129 -10.41 4.44 -10.65
N PHE A 130 -10.08 5.60 -10.09
CA PHE A 130 -11.05 6.67 -9.82
C PHE A 130 -10.95 7.72 -10.93
N LEU A 131 -12.11 8.10 -11.47
CA LEU A 131 -12.25 9.08 -12.53
C LEU A 131 -13.16 10.22 -12.12
N GLU A 132 -12.83 11.42 -12.60
CA GLU A 132 -13.71 12.58 -12.60
C GLU A 132 -14.50 12.60 -13.92
N GLU A 133 -15.82 12.45 -13.86
CA GLU A 133 -16.69 12.45 -15.06
C GLU A 133 -17.22 13.84 -15.41
N GLY A 134 -16.96 14.84 -14.56
CA GLY A 134 -17.41 16.22 -14.70
C GLY A 134 -18.52 16.59 -13.72
N GLY A 135 -18.50 17.85 -13.25
CA GLY A 135 -19.35 18.29 -12.13
C GLY A 135 -18.98 17.56 -10.83
N ASP A 136 -19.99 17.21 -10.04
CA ASP A 136 -19.84 16.48 -8.77
C ASP A 136 -19.92 14.94 -8.96
N SER A 137 -19.66 14.42 -10.18
CA SER A 137 -19.77 13.00 -10.51
C SER A 137 -18.39 12.33 -10.59
N TYR A 138 -18.27 11.19 -9.89
CA TYR A 138 -17.05 10.39 -9.82
C TYR A 138 -17.38 8.93 -10.08
N GLN A 139 -16.45 8.24 -10.75
CA GLN A 139 -16.57 6.82 -11.04
C GLN A 139 -15.41 6.06 -10.42
N PHE A 140 -15.67 4.84 -9.97
CA PHE A 140 -14.65 3.84 -9.66
C PHE A 140 -14.79 2.68 -10.65
N LEU A 141 -13.67 2.24 -11.21
CA LEU A 141 -13.57 1.10 -12.10
C LEU A 141 -12.64 0.06 -11.47
N SER A 142 -13.17 -1.11 -11.13
CA SER A 142 -12.39 -2.27 -10.71
C SER A 142 -11.57 -2.82 -11.88
N PRO A 143 -10.46 -3.54 -11.63
CA PRO A 143 -9.68 -4.16 -12.70
C PRO A 143 -10.52 -5.05 -13.62
N GLU A 144 -11.51 -5.77 -13.09
CA GLU A 144 -12.39 -6.67 -13.84
C GLU A 144 -13.29 -5.91 -14.83
N GLU A 145 -13.76 -4.71 -14.47
CA GLU A 145 -14.60 -3.87 -15.33
C GLU A 145 -13.85 -3.28 -16.53
N ILE A 146 -12.51 -3.20 -16.46
CA ILE A 146 -11.66 -2.61 -17.49
C ILE A 146 -10.72 -3.64 -18.14
N ASP A 147 -11.02 -4.94 -18.02
CA ASP A 147 -10.16 -6.03 -18.52
C ASP A 147 -8.69 -5.85 -18.11
N HIS A 148 -8.51 -5.51 -16.83
CA HIS A 148 -7.25 -5.24 -16.15
C HIS A 148 -6.38 -4.15 -16.80
N THR A 149 -6.93 -3.30 -17.69
CA THR A 149 -6.16 -2.33 -18.47
C THR A 149 -6.85 -0.97 -18.49
N TRP A 150 -6.12 0.09 -18.14
CA TRP A 150 -6.62 1.47 -18.27
C TRP A 150 -5.63 2.32 -19.06
N THR A 151 -6.14 3.06 -20.05
CA THR A 151 -5.35 4.01 -20.84
C THR A 151 -5.76 5.43 -20.46
N PHE A 152 -4.82 6.26 -20.06
CA PHE A 152 -5.11 7.63 -19.68
C PHE A 152 -5.62 8.43 -20.88
N ASP A 153 -6.74 9.12 -20.71
CA ASP A 153 -7.46 9.86 -21.76
C ASP A 153 -7.43 11.38 -21.57
N GLY A 154 -6.56 11.86 -20.67
CA GLY A 154 -6.39 13.27 -20.33
C GLY A 154 -7.23 13.74 -19.14
N ARG A 155 -8.21 12.94 -18.67
CA ARG A 155 -8.89 13.22 -17.41
C ARG A 155 -7.96 13.03 -16.23
N LYS A 156 -8.21 13.77 -15.14
CA LYS A 156 -7.54 13.49 -13.88
C LYS A 156 -7.91 12.09 -13.42
N THR A 157 -6.91 11.33 -12.98
CA THR A 157 -7.10 9.93 -12.61
C THR A 157 -6.36 9.63 -11.32
N MET A 158 -7.02 8.97 -10.37
CA MET A 158 -6.34 8.32 -9.24
C MET A 158 -6.37 6.81 -9.44
N VAL A 159 -5.26 6.14 -9.20
CA VAL A 159 -5.08 4.70 -9.39
C VAL A 159 -4.70 4.10 -8.04
N ASN A 160 -5.55 3.21 -7.52
CA ASN A 160 -5.14 2.36 -6.41
C ASN A 160 -4.46 1.11 -6.98
N VAL A 161 -3.20 0.86 -6.60
CA VAL A 161 -2.41 -0.23 -7.17
C VAL A 161 -2.73 -1.61 -6.58
N GLY A 162 -3.59 -1.66 -5.55
CA GLY A 162 -3.90 -2.87 -4.78
C GLY A 162 -2.83 -3.15 -3.73
N SER A 163 -2.62 -4.44 -3.43
CA SER A 163 -1.61 -4.87 -2.46
C SER A 163 -0.91 -6.15 -2.92
N VAL A 164 0.42 -6.17 -2.76
CA VAL A 164 1.23 -7.37 -3.02
C VAL A 164 1.07 -8.39 -1.89
N GLY A 165 1.12 -7.93 -0.64
CA GLY A 165 1.24 -8.81 0.53
C GLY A 165 -0.04 -9.08 1.30
N GLN A 166 -1.10 -8.29 1.10
CA GLN A 166 -2.38 -8.48 1.78
C GLN A 166 -3.54 -7.82 1.00
N PRO A 167 -3.92 -8.34 -0.19
CA PRO A 167 -5.10 -7.86 -0.92
C PRO A 167 -6.37 -7.87 -0.05
N ARG A 168 -7.30 -6.93 -0.28
CA ARG A 168 -8.55 -6.80 0.52
C ARG A 168 -9.82 -6.77 -0.32
N ASP A 169 -9.73 -7.32 -1.53
CA ASP A 169 -10.79 -7.27 -2.54
C ASP A 169 -11.31 -8.66 -2.92
N ALA A 170 -11.29 -9.59 -1.96
CA ALA A 170 -11.71 -10.98 -2.13
C ALA A 170 -10.87 -11.80 -3.15
N ASN A 171 -9.71 -11.28 -3.57
CA ASN A 171 -8.76 -11.97 -4.43
C ASN A 171 -7.39 -12.03 -3.76
N TRP A 172 -7.04 -13.19 -3.18
CA TRP A 172 -5.82 -13.39 -2.41
C TRP A 172 -4.52 -13.20 -3.21
N ARG A 173 -4.58 -13.26 -4.54
CA ARG A 173 -3.39 -13.13 -5.40
C ARG A 173 -2.77 -11.76 -5.23
N ALA A 174 -1.44 -11.74 -5.14
CA ALA A 174 -0.66 -10.50 -5.06
C ALA A 174 -1.02 -9.58 -6.24
N CYS A 175 -1.26 -8.31 -5.95
CA CYS A 175 -1.64 -7.30 -6.94
C CYS A 175 -0.55 -6.23 -7.09
N TYR A 176 -0.23 -5.90 -8.34
CA TYR A 176 0.57 -4.74 -8.69
C TYR A 176 0.16 -4.19 -10.06
N VAL A 177 0.71 -3.05 -10.44
CA VAL A 177 0.49 -2.43 -11.76
C VAL A 177 1.77 -2.36 -12.56
N LEU A 178 1.66 -2.62 -13.86
CA LEU A 178 2.66 -2.23 -14.85
C LEU A 178 2.21 -0.92 -15.49
N TRP A 179 3.11 0.06 -15.60
CA TRP A 179 2.80 1.34 -16.22
C TRP A 179 3.89 1.72 -17.22
N ASP A 180 3.50 2.07 -18.44
CA ASP A 180 4.40 2.46 -19.53
C ASP A 180 4.39 3.97 -19.83
N GLY A 181 3.77 4.77 -18.95
CA GLY A 181 3.59 6.21 -19.14
C GLY A 181 2.23 6.59 -19.72
N ASN A 182 1.54 5.67 -20.39
CA ASN A 182 0.23 5.94 -21.02
C ASN A 182 -0.85 4.93 -20.60
N THR A 183 -0.47 3.68 -20.36
CA THR A 183 -1.39 2.59 -20.03
C THR A 183 -0.93 1.91 -18.76
N ILE A 184 -1.87 1.69 -17.84
CA ILE A 184 -1.67 0.83 -16.68
C ILE A 184 -2.27 -0.55 -16.95
N ARG A 185 -1.61 -1.59 -16.43
CA ARG A 185 -2.09 -2.97 -16.48
C ARG A 185 -2.01 -3.57 -15.09
N PHE A 186 -3.16 -3.91 -14.53
CA PHE A 186 -3.23 -4.66 -13.28
C PHE A 186 -2.72 -6.08 -13.51
N ARG A 187 -1.96 -6.59 -12.55
CA ARG A 187 -1.40 -7.94 -12.56
C ARG A 187 -1.71 -8.64 -11.26
N ARG A 188 -2.20 -9.86 -11.39
CA ARG A 188 -2.39 -10.79 -10.28
C ARG A 188 -1.40 -11.93 -10.41
N VAL A 189 -0.72 -12.24 -9.31
CA VAL A 189 0.27 -13.31 -9.26
C VAL A 189 -0.04 -14.22 -8.09
N GLU A 190 -0.15 -15.51 -8.39
CA GLU A 190 -0.24 -16.55 -7.36
C GLU A 190 1.11 -16.68 -6.66
N TYR A 191 1.05 -16.89 -5.36
CA TYR A 191 2.21 -17.17 -4.51
C TYR A 191 1.83 -18.26 -3.52
N ASP A 192 2.83 -18.80 -2.83
CA ASP A 192 2.60 -19.79 -1.78
C ASP A 192 2.02 -19.09 -0.52
N VAL A 193 0.69 -18.91 -0.55
CA VAL A 193 -0.07 -18.29 0.53
C VAL A 193 0.02 -19.11 1.81
N GLU A 194 0.00 -20.44 1.70
CA GLU A 194 0.05 -21.33 2.86
C GLU A 194 1.38 -21.24 3.61
N THR A 195 2.52 -21.18 2.90
CA THR A 195 3.81 -20.93 3.54
C THR A 195 3.81 -19.60 4.29
N THR A 196 3.20 -18.56 3.74
CA THR A 196 3.12 -17.24 4.41
C THR A 196 2.24 -17.31 5.65
N VAL A 197 1.09 -17.98 5.57
CA VAL A 197 0.16 -18.18 6.69
C VAL A 197 0.86 -18.95 7.82
N GLN A 198 1.52 -20.06 7.50
CA GLN A 198 2.23 -20.89 8.49
C GLN A 198 3.32 -20.10 9.21
N LYS A 199 4.07 -19.25 8.48
CA LYS A 199 5.05 -18.36 9.09
C LYS A 199 4.41 -17.34 10.04
N ILE A 200 3.26 -16.76 9.66
CA ILE A 200 2.53 -15.83 10.54
C ILE A 200 2.07 -16.55 11.81
N HIS A 201 1.48 -17.75 11.68
CA HIS A 201 1.02 -18.55 12.81
C HIS A 201 2.14 -19.00 13.74
N ALA A 202 3.38 -19.08 13.24
CA ALA A 202 4.55 -19.45 14.02
C ALA A 202 5.13 -18.28 14.85
N ILE A 203 4.65 -17.05 14.66
CA ILE A 203 5.13 -15.85 15.37
C ILE A 203 4.12 -15.47 16.46
N PRO A 204 4.44 -15.63 17.76
CA PRO A 204 3.49 -15.42 18.86
C PRO A 204 2.89 -14.01 18.92
N GLU A 205 3.64 -12.99 18.47
CA GLU A 205 3.23 -11.60 18.49
C GLU A 205 2.24 -11.25 17.37
N LEU A 206 2.17 -12.06 16.31
CA LEU A 206 1.24 -11.88 15.21
C LEU A 206 -0.07 -12.61 15.49
N ASP A 207 -1.19 -11.90 15.31
CA ASP A 207 -2.50 -12.51 15.41
C ASP A 207 -2.74 -13.47 14.23
N ASN A 208 -3.16 -14.70 14.50
CA ASN A 208 -3.42 -15.71 13.46
C ASN A 208 -4.41 -15.22 12.39
N PHE A 209 -5.33 -14.33 12.77
CA PHE A 209 -6.25 -13.68 11.84
C PHE A 209 -5.52 -12.97 10.68
N LEU A 210 -4.31 -12.42 10.92
CA LEU A 210 -3.51 -11.76 9.88
C LEU A 210 -3.07 -12.73 8.79
N GLY A 211 -2.83 -13.99 9.14
CA GLY A 211 -2.55 -15.06 8.19
C GLY A 211 -3.84 -15.58 7.57
N ASP A 212 -4.85 -15.89 8.37
CA ASP A 212 -6.09 -16.53 7.89
C ASP A 212 -6.79 -15.72 6.80
N ARG A 213 -6.84 -14.39 6.95
CA ARG A 213 -7.45 -13.49 5.98
C ARG A 213 -6.72 -13.41 4.64
N LEU A 214 -5.46 -13.85 4.56
CA LEU A 214 -4.74 -13.90 3.29
C LEU A 214 -5.42 -14.87 2.31
N ARG A 215 -5.96 -16.00 2.79
CA ARG A 215 -6.66 -16.98 1.94
C ARG A 215 -7.92 -16.41 1.29
N GLU A 216 -8.57 -15.48 1.99
CA GLU A 216 -9.80 -14.83 1.55
C GLU A 216 -9.54 -13.52 0.80
N GLY A 217 -8.32 -12.96 0.84
CA GLY A 217 -8.03 -11.62 0.34
C GLY A 217 -8.80 -10.54 1.11
N ARG A 218 -8.63 -10.48 2.44
CA ARG A 218 -9.30 -9.56 3.37
C ARG A 218 -8.34 -8.85 4.35
#